data_AF-A0A1Z8LFH4-F1
#
_entry.id   AF-A0A1Z8LFH4-F1
#
_cell.length_a   1.000
_cell.length_b   1.000
_cell.length_c   1.000
_cell.angle_alpha   90.00
_cell.angle_beta   90.00
_cell.angle_gamma   90.00
#
_symmetry.space_group_name_H-M   'P 1'
#
loop_
_entity.id
_entity.type
_entity.pdbx_description
1 polymer ?
#
loop_
_entity_poly.entity_id
_entity_poly.type
_entity_poly.pdbx_seq_one_letter_code
_entity_poly.pdbx_strand_id
1 'polypeptide(L)'
;MPENKAWLTYVTWCLGRGLEAVPTHPWTLAAYVRWCEPGMTIKMIMKTIKEISQAHETKTRKRLDHNPLVLRTLQIIERRRESKKIQPRADLFELSPNAPEKKITPPKKKKIAIAAGTHPAPRRGMSTAPKLVSRRKLSR
;
A
#
# COMPACT_ATOMS: atom_id res chain seq x y z
N MET A 1 8.84 -21.69 26.19
CA MET A 1 8.56 -20.54 25.30
C MET A 1 7.08 -20.61 24.96
N PRO A 2 6.26 -19.60 25.28
CA PRO A 2 4.85 -19.65 24.91
C PRO A 2 4.76 -19.83 23.40
N GLU A 3 3.96 -20.81 22.96
CA GLU A 3 3.74 -21.11 21.55
C GLU A 3 3.20 -19.87 20.85
N ASN A 4 4.07 -19.17 20.13
CA ASN A 4 3.68 -17.97 19.41
C ASN A 4 2.83 -18.39 18.21
N LYS A 5 1.51 -18.38 18.41
CA LYS A 5 0.53 -18.77 17.39
C LYS A 5 0.70 -18.00 16.09
N ALA A 6 0.99 -16.69 16.16
CA ALA A 6 1.22 -15.85 14.98
C ALA A 6 2.45 -16.30 14.19
N TRP A 7 3.52 -16.71 14.89
CA TRP A 7 4.70 -17.29 14.26
C TRP A 7 4.38 -18.64 13.59
N LEU A 8 3.64 -19.54 14.25
CA LEU A 8 3.27 -20.83 13.66
C LEU A 8 2.35 -20.69 12.45
N THR A 9 1.37 -19.79 12.50
CA THR A 9 0.52 -19.48 11.34
C THR A 9 1.32 -18.89 10.19
N TYR A 10 2.36 -18.11 10.49
CA TYR A 10 3.25 -17.57 9.48
C TYR A 10 4.11 -18.67 8.83
N VAL A 11 4.71 -19.56 9.64
CA VAL A 11 5.51 -20.69 9.14
C VAL A 11 4.66 -21.61 8.26
N THR A 12 3.47 -22.00 8.71
CA THR A 12 2.56 -22.84 7.92
C THR A 12 2.14 -22.14 6.61
N TRP A 13 1.90 -20.83 6.65
CA TRP A 13 1.61 -20.04 5.46
C TRP A 13 2.77 -20.00 4.45
N CYS A 14 4.02 -19.91 4.94
CA CYS A 14 5.23 -19.96 4.13
C CYS A 14 5.43 -21.35 3.51
N LEU A 15 5.34 -22.41 4.32
CA LEU A 15 5.50 -23.79 3.86
C LEU A 15 4.47 -24.15 2.80
N GLY A 16 3.21 -23.76 2.98
CA GLY A 16 2.15 -23.96 1.99
C GLY A 16 2.38 -23.22 0.66
N ARG A 17 3.39 -22.35 0.56
CA ARG A 17 3.78 -21.61 -0.65
C ARG A 17 5.19 -21.96 -1.14
N GLY A 18 5.84 -22.96 -0.54
CA GLY A 18 7.24 -23.29 -0.85
C GLY A 18 8.23 -22.18 -0.47
N LEU A 19 7.88 -21.36 0.54
CA LEU A 19 8.74 -20.29 1.04
C LEU A 19 9.40 -20.70 2.36
N GLU A 20 10.61 -20.23 2.56
CA GLU A 20 11.31 -20.40 3.83
C GLU A 20 10.88 -19.34 4.83
N ALA A 21 10.56 -19.77 6.06
CA ALA A 21 10.19 -18.86 7.13
C ALA A 21 11.42 -18.22 7.82
N VAL A 22 12.61 -18.80 7.68
CA VAL A 22 13.87 -18.23 8.20
C VAL A 22 15.02 -18.64 7.26
N PRO A 23 15.85 -17.70 6.78
CA PRO A 23 15.72 -16.25 6.92
C PRO A 23 14.60 -15.70 6.02
N THR A 24 13.68 -14.93 6.60
CA THR A 24 12.58 -14.33 5.84
C THR A 24 13.05 -13.08 5.10
N HIS A 25 12.75 -12.99 3.80
CA HIS A 25 12.87 -11.74 3.07
C HIS A 25 11.72 -10.77 3.44
N PRO A 26 11.96 -9.46 3.61
CA PRO A 26 10.90 -8.50 3.95
C PRO A 26 9.67 -8.50 3.03
N TRP A 27 9.87 -8.84 1.76
CA TRP A 27 8.76 -8.99 0.79
C TRP A 27 7.82 -10.14 1.19
N THR A 28 8.35 -11.23 1.75
CA THR A 28 7.55 -12.39 2.21
C THR A 28 6.66 -12.00 3.37
N LEU A 29 7.19 -11.22 4.32
CA LEU A 29 6.39 -10.69 5.42
C LEU A 29 5.31 -9.72 4.90
N ALA A 30 5.64 -8.85 3.95
CA ALA A 30 4.65 -7.95 3.36
C ALA A 30 3.56 -8.70 2.56
N ALA A 31 3.92 -9.79 1.87
CA ALA A 31 2.97 -10.65 1.18
C ALA A 31 2.02 -11.35 2.18
N TYR A 32 2.55 -11.83 3.31
CA TYR A 32 1.73 -12.36 4.41
C TYR A 32 0.77 -11.31 4.97
N VAL A 33 1.27 -10.09 5.19
CA VAL A 33 0.45 -8.96 5.67
C VAL A 33 -0.71 -8.65 4.71
N ARG A 34 -0.47 -8.73 3.40
CA ARG A 34 -1.54 -8.61 2.40
C ARG A 34 -2.53 -9.75 2.44
N TRP A 35 -2.07 -10.98 2.66
CA TRP A 35 -2.94 -12.14 2.81
C TRP A 35 -3.86 -12.04 4.04
N CYS A 36 -3.41 -11.39 5.11
CA CYS A 36 -4.22 -11.13 6.32
C CYS A 36 -5.25 -10.00 6.17
N GLU A 37 -5.10 -9.12 5.17
CA GLU A 37 -5.95 -7.94 4.95
C GLU A 37 -7.47 -8.21 4.95
N PRO A 38 -8.01 -9.26 4.32
CA PRO A 38 -9.46 -9.52 4.31
C PRO A 38 -10.00 -9.99 5.66
N GLY A 39 -9.22 -10.71 6.47
CA GLY A 39 -9.70 -11.39 7.67
C GLY A 39 -9.37 -10.70 9.00
N MET A 40 -8.42 -9.76 9.04
CA MET A 40 -7.91 -9.19 10.29
C MET A 40 -8.00 -7.67 10.33
N THR A 41 -8.16 -7.06 11.49
CA THR A 41 -8.06 -5.59 11.63
C THR A 41 -6.61 -5.11 11.49
N ILE A 42 -6.38 -3.86 11.07
CA ILE A 42 -5.02 -3.30 10.96
C ILE A 42 -4.26 -3.42 12.30
N LYS A 43 -4.94 -3.15 13.42
CA LYS A 43 -4.36 -3.31 14.76
C LYS A 43 -3.92 -4.74 15.03
N MET A 44 -4.74 -5.72 14.63
CA MET A 44 -4.39 -7.14 14.76
C MET A 44 -3.20 -7.51 13.86
N ILE A 45 -3.20 -7.02 12.61
CA ILE A 45 -2.09 -7.22 11.67
C ILE A 45 -0.79 -6.68 12.26
N MET A 46 -0.78 -5.45 12.80
CA MET A 46 0.42 -4.88 13.43
C MET A 46 0.91 -5.71 14.63
N LYS A 47 -0.02 -6.22 15.46
CA LYS A 47 0.31 -7.12 16.56
C LYS A 47 0.96 -8.41 16.04
N THR A 48 0.35 -9.05 15.04
CA THR A 48 0.91 -10.29 14.45
C THR A 48 2.27 -10.07 13.82
N ILE A 49 2.49 -8.93 13.14
CA ILE A 49 3.80 -8.58 12.57
C ILE A 49 4.85 -8.45 13.67
N LYS A 50 4.52 -7.80 14.79
CA LYS A 50 5.43 -7.64 15.92
C LYS A 50 5.78 -8.98 16.58
N GLU A 51 4.79 -9.86 16.72
CA GLU A 51 5.02 -11.22 17.25
C GLU A 51 5.89 -12.05 16.31
N ILE A 52 5.68 -11.93 14.99
CA ILE A 52 6.51 -12.61 13.97
C ILE A 52 7.92 -12.01 13.95
N SER A 53 8.06 -10.68 14.02
CA SER A 53 9.37 -10.01 13.99
C SER A 53 10.20 -10.36 15.21
N GLN A 54 9.60 -10.44 16.39
CA GLN A 54 10.26 -10.91 17.61
C GLN A 54 10.74 -12.36 17.48
N ALA A 55 9.90 -13.26 16.99
CA ALA A 55 10.29 -14.66 16.77
C ALA A 55 11.33 -14.84 15.65
N HIS A 56 11.37 -13.93 14.68
CA HIS A 56 12.39 -13.89 13.64
C HIS A 56 13.72 -13.30 14.15
N GLU A 57 13.66 -12.27 15.00
CA GLU A 57 14.82 -11.61 15.62
C GLU A 57 15.56 -12.56 16.55
N THR A 58 14.85 -13.41 17.31
CA THR A 58 15.49 -14.43 18.14
C THR A 58 16.32 -15.42 17.33
N LYS A 59 15.91 -15.74 16.10
CA LYS A 59 16.58 -16.69 15.21
C LYS A 59 17.67 -16.06 14.33
N THR A 60 17.42 -14.85 13.84
CA THR A 60 18.21 -14.24 12.75
C THR A 60 18.86 -12.93 13.16
N ARG A 61 18.56 -12.40 14.34
CA ARG A 61 18.98 -11.07 14.85
C ARG A 61 18.57 -9.87 13.98
N LYS A 62 17.67 -10.07 13.01
CA LYS A 62 17.15 -9.03 12.10
C LYS A 62 15.70 -8.69 12.41
N ARG A 63 15.41 -7.40 12.51
CA ARG A 63 14.08 -6.81 12.70
C ARG A 63 13.39 -6.57 11.36
N LEU A 64 12.33 -7.34 11.09
CA LEU A 64 11.58 -7.26 9.83
C LEU A 64 10.44 -6.25 9.85
N ASP A 65 9.91 -5.95 11.04
CA ASP A 65 8.83 -4.99 11.28
C ASP A 65 9.21 -3.56 10.88
N HIS A 66 10.47 -3.16 11.10
CA HIS A 66 10.99 -1.84 10.75
C HIS A 66 11.33 -1.69 9.26
N ASN A 67 11.19 -2.76 8.46
CA ASN A 67 11.56 -2.69 7.05
C ASN A 67 10.61 -1.75 6.28
N PRO A 68 11.12 -0.84 5.44
CA PRO A 68 10.29 0.14 4.72
C PRO A 68 9.25 -0.51 3.80
N LEU A 69 9.50 -1.72 3.30
CA LEU A 69 8.56 -2.45 2.45
C LEU A 69 7.32 -2.89 3.24
N VAL A 70 7.52 -3.40 4.45
CA VAL A 70 6.43 -3.80 5.37
C VAL A 70 5.62 -2.58 5.80
N LEU A 71 6.30 -1.49 6.18
CA LEU A 71 5.64 -0.24 6.57
C LEU A 71 4.83 0.38 5.42
N ARG A 72 5.39 0.43 4.20
CA ARG A 72 4.65 0.88 3.00
C ARG A 72 3.41 0.03 2.76
N THR A 73 3.53 -1.29 2.95
CA THR A 73 2.40 -2.20 2.76
C THR A 73 1.27 -1.93 3.75
N LEU A 74 1.61 -1.71 5.03
CA LEU A 74 0.64 -1.30 6.05
C LEU A 74 -0.05 0.02 5.69
N GLN A 75 0.70 1.03 5.26
CA GLN A 75 0.14 2.32 4.84
C GLN A 75 -0.83 2.17 3.65
N ILE A 76 -0.53 1.30 2.69
CA ILE A 76 -1.43 1.08 1.55
C ILE A 76 -2.71 0.35 2.04
N ILE A 77 -2.60 -0.60 2.96
CA ILE A 77 -3.77 -1.28 3.55
C ILE A 77 -4.65 -0.27 4.29
N GLU A 78 -4.04 0.60 5.10
CA GLU A 78 -4.75 1.66 5.83
C GLU A 78 -5.51 2.59 4.89
N ARG A 79 -4.84 3.12 3.87
CA ARG A 79 -5.45 3.97 2.85
C ARG A 79 -6.58 3.26 2.09
N ARG A 80 -6.43 1.97 1.80
CA ARG A 80 -7.50 1.17 1.16
C ARG A 80 -8.73 1.03 2.05
N ARG A 81 -8.54 0.87 3.36
CA ARG A 81 -9.67 0.81 4.29
C ARG A 81 -10.36 2.15 4.47
N GLU A 82 -9.60 3.24 4.53
CA GLU A 82 -10.16 4.59 4.60
C GLU A 82 -10.96 4.92 3.34
N SER A 83 -10.40 4.67 2.15
CA SER A 83 -11.10 4.88 0.89
C SER A 83 -12.37 4.03 0.77
N LYS A 84 -12.36 2.78 1.25
CA LYS A 84 -13.55 1.92 1.29
C LYS A 84 -14.65 2.46 2.24
N LYS A 85 -14.30 3.19 3.30
CA LYS A 85 -15.28 3.86 4.17
C LYS A 85 -15.91 5.08 3.49
N ILE A 86 -15.12 5.82 2.71
CA ILE A 86 -15.56 7.06 2.05
C ILE A 86 -16.40 6.75 0.80
N GLN A 87 -16.05 5.72 0.05
CA GLN A 87 -16.76 5.27 -1.14
C GLN A 87 -17.10 3.78 -1.00
N PRO A 88 -18.19 3.42 -0.30
CA PRO A 88 -18.74 2.08 -0.44
C PRO A 88 -19.02 1.89 -1.93
N ARG A 89 -18.46 0.82 -2.52
CA ARG A 89 -18.48 0.47 -3.96
C ARG A 89 -19.45 1.37 -4.74
N ALA A 90 -18.93 2.44 -5.35
CA ALA A 90 -19.70 3.15 -6.34
C ALA A 90 -19.96 2.13 -7.43
N ASP A 91 -21.21 1.67 -7.56
CA ASP A 91 -21.60 0.91 -8.73
C ASP A 91 -21.36 1.83 -9.92
N LEU A 92 -20.22 1.63 -10.59
CA LEU A 92 -19.80 2.43 -11.75
C LEU A 92 -20.80 2.32 -12.90
N PHE A 93 -21.75 1.39 -12.80
CA PHE A 93 -22.77 1.08 -13.79
C PHE A 93 -24.17 0.90 -13.15
N GLU A 94 -24.56 1.75 -12.18
CA GLU A 94 -25.99 1.92 -11.88
C GLU A 94 -26.67 2.62 -13.07
N LEU A 95 -27.01 1.85 -14.11
CA LEU A 95 -27.96 2.22 -15.16
C LEU A 95 -29.37 2.24 -14.57
N SER A 96 -29.63 3.12 -13.60
CA SER A 96 -30.99 3.46 -13.19
C SER A 96 -31.43 4.67 -14.00
N PRO A 97 -32.44 4.57 -14.87
CA PRO A 97 -32.89 5.67 -15.72
C PRO A 97 -33.56 6.82 -14.93
N ASN A 98 -33.61 6.76 -13.60
CA ASN A 98 -34.29 7.73 -12.73
C ASN A 98 -33.43 8.24 -11.55
N ALA A 99 -32.09 8.17 -11.62
CA ALA A 99 -31.25 8.73 -10.57
C ALA A 99 -31.18 10.27 -10.67
N PRO A 100 -31.51 11.05 -9.61
CA PRO A 100 -31.37 12.50 -9.64
C PRO A 100 -29.90 12.90 -9.73
N GLU A 101 -29.56 13.79 -10.67
CA GLU A 101 -28.22 14.31 -10.90
C GLU A 101 -27.60 14.87 -9.61
N LYS A 102 -26.71 14.11 -8.99
CA LYS A 102 -25.88 14.63 -7.89
C LYS A 102 -24.83 15.58 -8.48
N LYS A 103 -25.09 16.88 -8.35
CA LYS A 103 -24.13 17.95 -8.66
C LYS A 103 -22.84 17.72 -7.89
N ILE A 104 -21.80 17.29 -8.62
CA ILE A 104 -20.44 17.17 -8.10
C ILE A 104 -19.94 18.59 -7.83
N THR A 105 -19.97 19.01 -6.57
CA THR A 105 -19.31 20.25 -6.17
C THR A 105 -17.81 19.97 -6.04
N PRO A 106 -16.93 20.76 -6.69
CA PRO A 106 -15.50 20.55 -6.58
C PRO A 106 -15.05 20.81 -5.14
N PRO A 107 -14.17 19.97 -4.56
CA PRO A 107 -13.70 20.17 -3.20
C PRO A 107 -12.95 21.50 -3.09
N LYS A 108 -13.39 22.37 -2.17
CA LYS A 108 -12.71 23.63 -1.84
C LYS A 108 -11.27 23.32 -1.42
N LYS A 109 -10.30 23.81 -2.20
CA LYS A 109 -8.87 23.74 -1.88
C LYS A 109 -8.63 24.47 -0.55
N LYS A 110 -8.33 23.73 0.53
CA LYS A 110 -7.80 24.32 1.76
C LYS A 110 -6.38 24.80 1.45
N LYS A 111 -6.17 26.13 1.46
CA LYS A 111 -4.84 26.72 1.44
C LYS A 111 -4.16 26.36 2.77
N ILE A 112 -3.22 25.41 2.73
CA ILE A 112 -2.28 25.22 3.83
C ILE A 112 -1.25 26.34 3.69
N ALA A 113 -1.18 27.24 4.68
CA ALA A 113 -0.11 28.20 4.78
C ALA A 113 1.18 27.43 5.07
N ILE A 114 2.06 27.31 4.08
CA ILE A 114 3.39 26.74 4.26
C ILE A 114 4.28 27.85 4.80
N ALA A 115 4.77 27.68 6.03
CA ALA A 115 5.79 28.53 6.62
C ALA A 115 7.04 28.51 5.72
N ALA A 116 7.64 29.68 5.51
CA ALA A 116 8.80 29.87 4.65
C ALA A 116 9.98 29.00 5.13
N GLY A 117 10.36 28.03 4.31
CA GLY A 117 11.50 27.16 4.59
C GLY A 117 11.63 26.03 3.57
N THR A 118 12.57 26.19 2.64
CA THR A 118 13.11 25.17 1.73
C THR A 118 12.18 24.73 0.59
N HIS A 119 12.42 25.27 -0.61
CA HIS A 119 11.78 24.79 -1.84
C HIS A 119 12.16 23.32 -2.12
N PRO A 120 11.20 22.37 -2.21
CA PRO A 120 11.51 21.02 -2.62
C PRO A 120 11.91 21.00 -4.10
N ALA A 121 12.98 20.28 -4.43
CA ALA A 121 13.49 20.12 -5.79
C ALA A 121 12.36 19.68 -6.75
N PRO A 122 12.28 20.24 -7.98
CA PRO A 122 11.23 19.91 -8.92
C PRO A 122 11.32 18.43 -9.30
N ARG A 123 10.27 17.67 -8.98
CA ARG A 123 10.13 16.29 -9.44
C ARG A 123 9.99 16.32 -10.96
N ARG A 124 10.90 15.65 -11.67
CA ARG A 124 10.77 15.39 -13.13
C ARG A 124 9.47 14.59 -13.36
N GLY A 125 8.41 15.30 -13.74
CA GLY A 125 7.20 14.67 -14.26
C GLY A 125 7.46 14.10 -15.65
N MET A 126 6.83 12.98 -15.97
CA MET A 126 6.73 12.51 -17.36
C MET A 126 5.99 13.57 -18.18
N SER A 127 6.50 13.88 -19.39
CA SER A 127 5.88 14.87 -20.28
C SER A 127 4.44 14.48 -20.58
N THR A 128 3.50 15.42 -20.38
CA THR A 128 2.07 15.23 -20.66
C THR A 128 1.77 15.17 -22.15
N ALA A 129 2.70 15.59 -23.01
CA ALA A 129 2.56 15.56 -24.45
C ALA A 129 3.75 14.86 -25.12
N PRO A 130 3.53 14.07 -26.19
CA PRO A 130 4.60 13.50 -26.99
C PRO A 130 5.39 14.61 -27.71
N LYS A 131 6.69 14.40 -27.92
CA LYS A 131 7.51 15.31 -28.73
C LYS A 131 7.02 15.28 -30.19
N LEU A 132 6.50 16.40 -30.68
CA LEU A 132 6.18 16.55 -32.09
C LEU A 132 7.47 16.66 -32.90
N VAL A 133 7.67 15.75 -33.85
CA VAL A 133 8.80 15.77 -34.77
C VAL A 133 8.37 16.52 -36.03
N SER A 134 9.10 17.60 -36.38
CA SER A 134 8.91 18.30 -37.64
C SER A 134 9.49 17.47 -38.79
N ARG A 135 8.67 17.13 -39.78
CA ARG A 135 9.14 16.55 -41.05
C ARG A 135 9.46 17.69 -41.99
N ARG A 136 10.74 18.02 -42.18
CA ARG A 136 11.16 18.90 -43.28
C ARG A 136 10.85 18.19 -44.60
N LYS A 137 10.14 18.86 -45.51
CA LYS A 137 9.99 18.38 -46.88
C LYS A 137 11.35 18.54 -47.58
N LEU A 138 11.89 17.47 -48.16
CA LEU A 138 12.99 17.59 -49.12
C LEU A 138 12.44 18.36 -50.34
N SER A 139 13.04 19.49 -50.67
CA SER A 139 12.88 20.08 -52.01
C SER A 139 13.67 19.21 -52.98
N ARG A 140 13.05 18.90 -54.13
CA ARG A 140 13.79 18.43 -55.31
C ARG A 140 14.60 19.59 -55.89
#